data_AF-A0A2V7K6M6-F1
#
_entry.id   AF-A0A2V7K6M6-F1
#
_cell.length_a   1.000
_cell.length_b   1.000
_cell.length_c   1.000
_cell.angle_alpha   90.00
_cell.angle_beta   90.00
_cell.angle_gamma   90.00
#
_symmetry.space_group_name_H-M   'P 1'
#
loop_
_entity.id
_entity.type
_entity.pdbx_description
1 polymer ?
#
loop_
_entity_poly.entity_id
_entity_poly.type
_entity_poly.pdbx_seq_one_letter_code
_entity_poly.pdbx_strand_id
1 'polypeptide(L)'
;MRRSTLILLFMARPFELWAQSATDTTITVSGIVQAAAKGPSHWGLFLPAPLVVRGVRIGWLSIEGDPHGIDNHQDRFVEATGTLRVGTDSTGAAVA
;
A
#
# COMPACT_ATOMS: atom_id res chain seq x y z
N MET A 1 50.74 37.92 10.94
CA MET A 1 50.42 36.51 10.63
C MET A 1 48.96 36.26 10.99
N ARG A 2 48.04 36.39 10.03
CA ARG A 2 46.59 36.20 10.22
C ARG A 2 46.25 34.78 9.81
N ARG A 3 45.83 33.94 10.76
CA ARG A 3 45.31 32.59 10.48
C ARG A 3 43.80 32.70 10.32
N SER A 4 43.34 32.57 9.09
CA SER A 4 41.94 32.65 8.69
C SER A 4 41.15 31.45 9.21
N THR A 5 40.05 31.75 9.87
CA THR A 5 39.02 30.85 10.37
C THR A 5 38.34 30.13 9.20
N LEU A 6 38.35 28.79 9.19
CA LEU A 6 37.60 27.99 8.22
C LEU A 6 36.20 27.71 8.80
N ILE A 7 35.18 28.40 8.30
CA ILE A 7 33.78 28.14 8.64
C ILE A 7 33.30 26.98 7.77
N LEU A 8 33.07 25.83 8.40
CA LEU A 8 32.45 24.67 7.77
C LEU A 8 30.97 24.96 7.57
N LEU A 9 30.60 25.32 6.34
CA LEU A 9 29.23 25.47 5.89
C LEU A 9 28.61 24.07 5.81
N PHE A 10 27.96 23.62 6.89
CA PHE A 10 27.11 22.43 6.87
C PHE A 10 25.93 22.71 5.94
N MET A 11 26.00 22.21 4.71
CA MET A 11 24.86 22.08 3.81
C MET A 11 23.87 21.09 4.42
N ALA A 12 22.99 21.58 5.29
CA ALA A 12 21.73 20.93 5.59
C ALA A 12 20.87 21.02 4.32
N ARG A 13 21.05 20.07 3.40
CA ARG A 13 20.06 19.86 2.36
C ARG A 13 18.76 19.46 3.06
N PRO A 14 17.63 20.15 2.83
CA PRO A 14 16.37 19.63 3.29
C PRO A 14 16.18 18.29 2.58
N PHE A 15 16.23 17.21 3.35
CA PHE A 15 15.64 15.96 2.93
C PHE A 15 14.17 16.31 2.72
N GLU A 16 13.81 16.59 1.48
CA GLU A 16 12.43 16.60 1.06
C GLU A 16 11.94 15.17 1.31
N LEU A 17 11.35 14.96 2.48
CA LEU A 17 10.46 13.86 2.73
C LEU A 17 9.34 14.09 1.72
N TRP A 18 9.42 13.41 0.59
CA TRP A 18 8.30 13.21 -0.30
C TRP A 18 7.26 12.45 0.53
N ALA A 19 6.48 13.18 1.32
CA ALA A 19 5.19 12.76 1.82
C ALA A 19 4.31 12.64 0.59
N GLN A 20 4.54 11.58 -0.17
CA GLN A 20 3.83 11.30 -1.40
C GLN A 20 2.44 10.89 -0.96
N SER A 21 1.57 11.91 -0.97
CA SER A 21 0.11 11.87 -0.82
C SER A 21 -0.41 10.47 -1.12
N ALA A 22 -1.21 9.93 -0.21
CA ALA A 22 -2.02 8.75 -0.47
C ALA A 22 -2.89 9.07 -1.69
N THR A 23 -2.42 8.68 -2.88
CA THR A 23 -3.13 8.90 -4.13
C THR A 23 -3.99 7.69 -4.33
N ASP A 24 -5.29 7.85 -4.07
CA ASP A 24 -6.32 6.89 -4.42
C ASP A 24 -6.12 6.48 -5.88
N THR A 25 -5.73 5.22 -6.11
CA THR A 25 -5.45 4.69 -7.44
C THR A 25 -6.45 3.61 -7.77
N THR A 26 -7.19 3.75 -8.86
CA THR A 26 -8.05 2.66 -9.35
C THR A 26 -7.18 1.55 -9.93
N ILE A 27 -7.33 0.34 -9.42
CA ILE A 27 -6.65 -0.85 -9.89
C ILE A 27 -7.66 -1.89 -10.35
N THR A 28 -7.26 -2.70 -11.32
CA THR A 28 -7.95 -3.93 -11.70
C THR A 28 -7.01 -5.09 -11.39
N VAL A 29 -7.49 -6.08 -10.64
CA VAL A 29 -6.71 -7.22 -10.18
C VAL A 29 -7.51 -8.50 -10.35
N SER A 30 -6.81 -9.61 -10.59
CA SER A 30 -7.42 -10.94 -10.63
C SER A 30 -6.91 -11.77 -9.45
N GLY A 31 -7.82 -12.41 -8.71
CA GLY A 31 -7.48 -13.15 -7.51
C GLY A 31 -8.59 -14.08 -7.07
N ILE A 32 -8.35 -14.80 -5.98
CA ILE A 32 -9.28 -15.76 -5.39
C ILE A 32 -9.95 -15.08 -4.21
N VAL A 33 -11.28 -15.05 -4.19
CA VAL A 33 -12.03 -14.52 -3.04
C VAL A 33 -11.88 -15.47 -1.86
N GLN A 34 -11.41 -14.97 -0.73
CA GLN A 34 -11.26 -15.75 0.49
C GLN A 34 -11.74 -14.98 1.72
N ALA A 35 -12.22 -15.72 2.70
CA ALA A 35 -12.50 -15.17 4.02
C ALA A 35 -11.18 -14.89 4.76
N ALA A 36 -11.02 -13.70 5.32
CA ALA A 36 -9.84 -13.35 6.10
C ALA A 36 -9.89 -14.07 7.46
N ALA A 37 -8.81 -14.74 7.85
CA ALA A 37 -8.70 -15.33 9.19
C ALA A 37 -8.57 -14.27 10.29
N LYS A 38 -7.98 -13.11 9.98
CA LYS A 38 -7.83 -11.92 10.86
C LYS A 38 -7.73 -10.64 10.02
N GLY A 39 -8.58 -9.66 10.32
CA GLY A 39 -8.61 -8.35 9.69
C GLY A 39 -9.93 -7.62 9.96
N PRO A 40 -10.02 -6.30 9.75
CA PRO A 40 -11.27 -5.54 9.93
C PRO A 40 -12.35 -5.94 8.92
N SER A 41 -11.94 -6.39 7.72
CA SER A 41 -12.83 -6.96 6.70
C SER A 41 -12.83 -8.49 6.79
N HIS A 42 -14.02 -9.09 6.81
CA HIS A 42 -14.19 -10.55 6.80
C HIS A 42 -13.79 -11.19 5.45
N TRP A 43 -13.67 -10.40 4.38
CA TRP A 43 -13.41 -10.88 3.02
C TRP A 43 -12.24 -10.13 2.38
N GLY A 44 -11.51 -10.84 1.52
CA GLY A 44 -10.46 -10.28 0.70
C GLY A 44 -10.17 -11.11 -0.55
N LEU A 45 -9.26 -10.60 -1.37
CA LEU A 45 -8.71 -11.26 -2.53
C LEU A 45 -7.30 -11.76 -2.21
N PHE A 46 -7.10 -13.07 -2.31
CA PHE A 46 -5.77 -13.65 -2.45
C PHE A 46 -5.29 -13.49 -3.89
N LEU A 47 -4.10 -12.93 -4.09
CA LEU A 47 -3.54 -12.66 -5.41
C LEU A 47 -2.49 -13.73 -5.78
N PRO A 48 -2.75 -14.62 -6.76
CA PRO A 48 -1.76 -15.60 -7.22
C PRO A 48 -0.51 -14.95 -7.83
N ALA A 49 -0.69 -13.78 -8.44
CA ALA A 49 0.38 -12.90 -8.89
C ALA A 49 0.37 -11.64 -8.01
N PRO A 50 1.32 -11.48 -7.07
CA PRO A 50 1.33 -10.34 -6.16
C PRO A 50 1.44 -9.01 -6.91
N LEU A 51 0.62 -8.03 -6.50
CA LEU A 51 0.72 -6.66 -6.99
C LEU A 51 1.97 -6.00 -6.40
N VAL A 52 2.73 -5.27 -7.20
CA VAL A 52 3.90 -4.52 -6.71
C VAL A 52 3.57 -3.04 -6.66
N VAL A 53 3.51 -2.48 -5.46
CA VAL A 53 3.25 -1.05 -5.22
C VAL A 53 4.43 -0.46 -4.47
N ARG A 54 5.10 0.53 -5.07
CA ARG A 54 6.29 1.18 -4.49
C ARG A 54 7.37 0.18 -3.98
N GLY A 55 7.54 -0.95 -4.68
CA GLY A 55 8.51 -1.99 -4.32
C GLY A 55 8.03 -3.01 -3.29
N VAL A 56 6.82 -2.85 -2.73
CA VAL A 56 6.20 -3.82 -1.81
C VAL A 56 5.33 -4.79 -2.59
N ARG A 57 5.47 -6.09 -2.30
CA ARG A 57 4.63 -7.15 -2.88
C ARG A 57 3.41 -7.36 -2.02
N ILE A 58 2.23 -7.13 -2.59
CA ILE A 58 0.94 -7.29 -1.95
C ILE A 58 0.31 -8.57 -2.50
N GLY A 59 0.17 -9.58 -1.65
CA GLY A 59 -0.47 -10.87 -2.00
C GLY A 59 -1.92 -10.98 -1.52
N TRP A 60 -2.39 -9.98 -0.75
CA TRP A 60 -3.72 -9.96 -0.17
C TRP A 60 -4.30 -8.54 -0.27
N LEU A 61 -5.55 -8.43 -0.69
CA LEU A 61 -6.30 -7.18 -0.72
C LEU A 61 -7.59 -7.35 0.08
N SER A 62 -7.80 -6.53 1.10
CA SER A 62 -9.05 -6.54 1.86
C SER A 62 -10.16 -5.88 1.06
N ILE A 63 -11.36 -6.46 1.07
CA ILE A 63 -12.53 -5.82 0.47
C ILE A 63 -13.23 -5.02 1.56
N GLU A 64 -13.32 -3.71 1.38
CA GLU A 64 -14.02 -2.81 2.29
C GLU A 64 -15.39 -2.43 1.69
N GLY A 65 -16.45 -2.42 2.50
CA GLY A 65 -17.82 -2.14 2.06
C GLY A 65 -18.82 -3.24 2.42
N ASP A 66 -19.99 -3.19 1.78
CA ASP A 66 -21.06 -4.17 1.99
C ASP A 66 -20.68 -5.52 1.37
N PRO A 67 -20.57 -6.61 2.16
CA PRO A 67 -20.18 -7.92 1.66
C PRO A 67 -21.31 -8.69 0.97
N HIS A 68 -22.50 -8.10 0.76
CA HIS A 68 -23.62 -8.79 0.12
C HIS A 68 -23.22 -9.43 -1.22
N GLY A 69 -23.36 -10.76 -1.29
CA GLY A 69 -23.09 -11.54 -2.47
C GLY A 69 -21.62 -11.94 -2.68
N ILE A 70 -20.67 -11.45 -1.87
CA ILE A 70 -19.26 -11.85 -1.94
C ILE A 70 -19.08 -13.31 -1.51
N ASP A 71 -19.90 -13.76 -0.56
CA ASP A 71 -19.98 -15.15 -0.10
C ASP A 71 -20.26 -16.14 -1.25
N ASN A 72 -21.09 -15.75 -2.23
CA ASN A 72 -21.34 -16.57 -3.43
C ASN A 72 -20.09 -16.80 -4.29
N HIS A 73 -19.07 -15.98 -4.10
CA HIS A 73 -17.81 -16.03 -4.83
C HIS A 73 -16.67 -16.65 -4.03
N GLN A 74 -16.91 -17.14 -2.80
CA GLN A 74 -15.87 -17.79 -1.99
C GLN A 74 -15.14 -18.88 -2.80
N ASP A 75 -13.81 -18.87 -2.70
CA ASP A 75 -12.87 -19.78 -3.37
C ASP A 75 -12.93 -19.73 -4.91
N ARG A 76 -13.57 -18.70 -5.49
CA ARG A 76 -13.58 -18.48 -6.95
C ARG A 76 -12.53 -17.48 -7.36
N PHE A 77 -11.94 -17.73 -8.54
CA PHE A 77 -11.09 -16.77 -9.23
C PHE A 77 -11.98 -15.69 -9.90
N VAL A 78 -11.75 -14.44 -9.55
CA VAL A 78 -12.50 -13.28 -10.02
C VAL A 78 -11.55 -12.17 -10.44
N GLU A 79 -12.01 -11.32 -11.36
CA GLU A 79 -11.41 -10.01 -11.60
C GLU A 79 -12.21 -8.96 -10.85
N ALA A 80 -11.51 -8.10 -10.10
CA ALA A 80 -12.09 -7.03 -9.31
C ALA A 80 -11.43 -5.70 -9.67
N THR A 81 -12.24 -4.66 -9.78
CA THR A 81 -11.77 -3.28 -9.95
C THR A 81 -12.19 -2.47 -8.73
N GLY A 82 -11.26 -1.73 -8.16
CA GLY A 82 -11.51 -0.93 -6.97
C GLY A 82 -10.46 0.15 -6.78
N THR A 83 -10.73 1.03 -5.83
CA THR A 83 -9.78 2.07 -5.43
C THR A 83 -8.84 1.51 -4.37
N LEU A 84 -7.55 1.45 -4.71
CA LEU A 84 -6.50 1.14 -3.76
C LEU A 84 -6.08 2.40 -3.02
N ARG A 85 -6.15 2.34 -1.69
CA ARG A 85 -5.62 3.37 -0.80
C ARG A 85 -4.29 2.90 -0.24
N VAL A 86 -3.20 3.53 -0.67
CA VAL A 86 -1.86 3.21 -0.18
C VAL A 86 -1.49 4.22 0.89
N GLY A 87 -1.48 3.78 2.14
CA GLY A 87 -0.97 4.52 3.29
C GLY A 87 0.50 4.21 3.59
N THR A 88 1.01 4.87 4.62
CA THR A 88 2.28 4.52 5.26
C THR A 88 2.03 4.29 6.73
N ASP A 89 2.59 3.21 7.28
CA ASP A 89 2.50 2.94 8.70
C ASP A 89 3.40 3.90 9.51
N SER A 90 3.35 3.81 10.84
CA SER A 90 4.15 4.68 11.73
C SER A 90 5.67 4.50 11.58
N THR A 91 6.12 3.49 10.84
CA THR A 91 7.53 3.23 10.51
C THR A 91 7.90 3.70 9.09
N GLY A 92 6.94 4.23 8.34
CA GLY A 92 7.13 4.67 6.94
C GLY A 92 7.08 3.52 5.94
N ALA A 93 6.69 2.31 6.34
CA ALA A 93 6.47 1.21 5.42
C ALA A 93 5.14 1.41 4.70
N ALA A 94 5.12 1.15 3.38
CA ALA A 94 3.89 1.23 2.61
C ALA A 94 2.92 0.13 3.06
N VAL A 95 1.71 0.53 3.42
CA VAL A 95 0.59 -0.34 3.78
C VAL A 95 -0.56 -0.04 2.82
N ALA A 96 -1.18 -1.08 2.31
CA ALA A 96 -2.27 -1.01 1.34
C ALA A 96 -3.37 -2.00 1.74
#